data_AF-A0A5J4VM89-F1
#
_entry.id   AF-A0A5J4VM89-F1
#
_cell.length_a   1.000
_cell.length_b   1.000
_cell.length_c   1.000
_cell.angle_alpha   90.00
_cell.angle_beta   90.00
_cell.angle_gamma   90.00
#
_symmetry.space_group_name_H-M   'P 1'
#
loop_
_entity.id
_entity.type
_entity.pdbx_description
1 polymer ?
#
loop_
_entity_poly.entity_id
_entity_poly.type
_entity_poly.pdbx_seq_one_letter_code
_entity_poly.pdbx_strand_id
1 'polypeptide(L)'
;MPNKVRKQNGRMTKILIMEMMMDKIPIQIKCKQIEYLRQSLEIPSIDKILSSIPLQEDDKLLNIFNADILQTSNPDHSYISRKQIEATLLNYLEKFAVRISDMIELKVDPVDNEDLQFLNIIRFSGLIENIESMLIQKASLEKNMQIDSYSAPTEQLLRIFLLLTNQQQIKNNMSAICATIVFKNVQYLIHCFNNISKQQRTKVKNGDVSQKVTDVKTQQLAQTLEALSKTVSFSQNVVYLTSELQIHKSIPYLIHFNCPAELQCYLCMQIRMTPAIYALQAAAFMIIRFFCSYRKVNNDLTKFHQIRQHSIHHVLQFANEIPLQQDQQTSEKQSIFRSQSRIVKSSLQILRVILLDNQVHYQIEAVFPNIIRSLIKLHNYKLGKGVYQNEEDEDAPEIRLNSRFCLSWIQQHADYQTLIILINENYVGTMTNAISNDYGHEQNSNIQVLDLISNIHYFFTVLHEEIQSNKKNKKFAFFLPDVVFAKQSEEQIEEEGGIEEVELRTNKGNKDQIKKQSAQTMNSVRNLYLDYLNKVQ
;
A
#
# COMPACT_ATOMS: atom_id res chain seq x y z
N MET A 1 34.85 -20.88 51.08
CA MET A 1 34.81 -20.90 49.60
C MET A 1 33.48 -21.47 49.13
N PRO A 2 32.64 -20.69 48.43
CA PRO A 2 31.65 -21.27 47.51
C PRO A 2 31.83 -20.71 46.08
N ASN A 3 31.13 -21.34 45.13
CA ASN A 3 30.92 -20.96 43.73
C ASN A 3 31.73 -21.71 42.68
N LYS A 4 31.11 -22.77 42.13
CA LYS A 4 31.21 -23.14 40.71
C LYS A 4 30.06 -24.08 40.29
N VAL A 5 28.81 -23.67 40.48
CA VAL A 5 27.65 -24.31 39.83
C VAL A 5 26.71 -23.22 39.29
N ARG A 6 27.15 -22.54 38.23
CA ARG A 6 26.31 -21.64 37.43
C ARG A 6 27.00 -21.32 36.10
N LYS A 7 27.24 -22.32 35.25
CA LYS A 7 27.68 -22.10 33.85
C LYS A 7 27.22 -23.16 32.84
N GLN A 8 26.44 -24.18 33.23
CA GLN A 8 26.00 -25.25 32.32
C GLN A 8 24.61 -25.04 31.71
N ASN A 9 23.70 -24.27 32.34
CA ASN A 9 22.36 -24.04 31.78
C ASN A 9 22.33 -23.06 30.60
N GLY A 10 23.41 -22.30 30.33
CA GLY A 10 23.51 -21.43 29.15
C GLY A 10 24.15 -22.09 27.92
N ARG A 11 24.70 -23.31 28.05
CA ARG A 11 25.36 -24.04 26.96
C ARG A 11 24.40 -25.00 26.24
N MET A 12 23.48 -25.66 26.96
CA MET A 12 22.48 -26.55 26.34
C MET A 12 21.46 -25.81 25.47
N THR A 13 21.02 -24.61 25.86
CA THR A 13 20.08 -23.80 25.04
C THR A 13 20.73 -23.27 23.75
N LYS A 14 22.07 -23.24 23.66
CA LYS A 14 22.82 -22.79 22.46
C LYS A 14 23.12 -23.92 21.46
N ILE A 15 23.13 -25.18 21.91
CA ILE A 15 23.34 -26.35 21.05
C ILE A 15 22.01 -26.72 20.36
N LEU A 16 20.89 -26.66 21.08
CA LEU A 16 19.55 -26.99 20.55
C LEU A 16 19.14 -26.12 19.34
N ILE A 17 19.55 -24.86 19.28
CA ILE A 17 19.22 -23.94 18.17
C ILE A 17 20.04 -24.27 16.91
N MET A 18 21.25 -24.85 17.06
CA MET A 18 22.08 -25.22 15.91
C MET A 18 21.61 -26.53 15.27
N GLU A 19 21.25 -27.52 16.09
CA GLU A 19 20.61 -28.76 15.62
C GLU A 19 19.24 -28.45 14.96
N MET A 20 18.47 -27.47 15.48
CA MET A 20 17.23 -27.05 14.82
C MET A 20 17.42 -26.31 13.50
N MET A 21 18.54 -25.62 13.26
CA MET A 21 18.81 -24.94 11.97
C MET A 21 19.59 -25.82 10.98
N MET A 22 20.39 -26.78 11.46
CA MET A 22 21.24 -27.63 10.63
C MET A 22 20.67 -29.05 10.43
N ASP A 23 19.96 -29.63 11.40
CA ASP A 23 19.32 -30.95 11.28
C ASP A 23 17.85 -30.87 10.81
N LYS A 24 17.20 -29.70 10.89
CA LYS A 24 15.78 -29.52 10.48
C LYS A 24 15.52 -28.59 9.30
N ILE A 25 16.51 -27.87 8.77
CA ILE A 25 16.43 -27.43 7.37
C ILE A 25 16.87 -28.63 6.56
N PRO A 26 15.97 -29.35 5.86
CA PRO A 26 16.37 -30.58 5.23
C PRO A 26 17.22 -30.24 4.00
N ILE A 27 18.53 -30.21 4.18
CA ILE A 27 19.46 -30.55 3.09
C ILE A 27 19.14 -31.98 2.60
N GLN A 28 18.42 -32.79 3.39
CA GLN A 28 17.83 -34.06 2.99
C GLN A 28 16.53 -33.99 2.15
N ILE A 29 15.95 -32.80 1.90
CA ILE A 29 14.95 -32.67 0.82
C ILE A 29 15.61 -32.81 -0.57
N LYS A 30 16.95 -32.75 -0.69
CA LYS A 30 17.61 -32.58 -2.00
C LYS A 30 18.15 -33.80 -2.74
N CYS A 31 17.88 -35.04 -2.32
CA CYS A 31 18.20 -36.19 -3.20
C CYS A 31 17.00 -37.09 -3.49
N LYS A 32 16.35 -37.66 -2.48
CA LYS A 32 15.30 -38.67 -2.73
C LYS A 32 13.95 -38.13 -3.19
N GLN A 33 13.52 -36.96 -2.72
CA GLN A 33 12.25 -36.36 -3.19
C GLN A 33 12.40 -35.70 -4.56
N ILE A 34 13.59 -35.18 -4.89
CA ILE A 34 13.94 -34.71 -6.23
C ILE A 34 14.08 -35.88 -7.21
N GLU A 35 14.65 -37.03 -6.80
CA GLU A 35 14.67 -38.26 -7.61
C GLU A 35 13.29 -38.89 -7.78
N TYR A 36 12.45 -38.88 -6.74
CA TYR A 36 11.06 -39.35 -6.82
C TYR A 36 10.21 -38.47 -7.75
N LEU A 37 10.37 -37.13 -7.68
CA LEU A 37 9.74 -36.20 -8.62
C LEU A 37 10.31 -36.32 -10.04
N ARG A 38 11.59 -36.68 -10.20
CA ARG A 38 12.22 -37.00 -11.50
C ARG A 38 11.69 -38.29 -12.13
N GLN A 39 11.30 -39.27 -11.32
CA GLN A 39 10.92 -40.61 -11.77
C GLN A 39 9.41 -40.82 -11.93
N SER A 40 8.57 -39.99 -11.28
CA SER A 40 7.10 -40.16 -11.25
C SER A 40 6.33 -39.22 -12.20
N LEU A 41 7.00 -38.28 -12.85
CA LEU A 41 6.39 -37.34 -13.80
C LEU A 41 7.12 -37.43 -15.14
N GLU A 42 6.55 -38.13 -16.11
CA GLU A 42 6.87 -37.94 -17.54
C GLU A 42 6.30 -36.59 -18.00
N ILE A 43 6.78 -35.50 -17.41
CA ILE A 43 6.48 -34.13 -17.85
C ILE A 43 7.77 -33.58 -18.47
N PRO A 44 7.72 -33.02 -19.68
CA PRO A 44 8.87 -32.38 -20.28
C PRO A 44 9.31 -31.21 -19.40
N SER A 45 10.45 -31.41 -18.73
CA SER A 45 11.44 -30.43 -18.33
C SER A 45 10.93 -29.24 -17.50
N ILE A 46 11.25 -29.27 -16.21
CA ILE A 46 11.35 -28.09 -15.32
C ILE A 46 12.19 -26.98 -16.00
N ASP A 47 13.11 -27.31 -16.91
CA ASP A 47 13.89 -26.34 -17.69
C ASP A 47 13.04 -25.52 -18.69
N LYS A 48 11.82 -25.96 -19.03
CA LYS A 48 10.87 -25.22 -19.89
C LYS A 48 10.02 -24.18 -19.12
N ILE A 49 9.74 -24.47 -17.84
CA ILE A 49 9.11 -23.53 -16.89
C ILE A 49 10.16 -22.54 -16.37
N LEU A 50 11.40 -22.98 -16.21
CA LEU A 50 12.51 -22.09 -15.88
C LEU A 50 12.89 -21.21 -17.08
N SER A 51 12.85 -21.68 -18.33
CA SER A 51 13.23 -20.83 -19.49
C SER A 51 12.19 -19.80 -19.96
N SER A 52 10.98 -19.76 -19.38
CA SER A 52 9.91 -18.80 -19.74
C SER A 52 9.85 -17.55 -18.86
N ILE A 53 10.66 -17.48 -17.80
CA ILE A 53 10.71 -16.35 -16.85
C ILE A 53 12.06 -15.64 -17.05
N PRO A 54 12.16 -14.30 -17.16
CA PRO A 54 13.43 -13.63 -17.43
C PRO A 54 14.46 -13.82 -16.28
N LEU A 55 15.31 -14.84 -16.43
CA LEU A 55 16.44 -15.24 -15.59
C LEU A 55 17.72 -14.52 -16.01
N GLN A 56 18.12 -13.47 -15.28
CA GLN A 56 19.55 -13.10 -15.24
C GLN A 56 20.12 -13.08 -13.81
N GLU A 57 19.31 -13.29 -12.78
CA GLU A 57 19.75 -13.20 -11.37
C GLU A 57 19.50 -14.46 -10.52
N ASP A 58 18.61 -15.38 -10.88
CA ASP A 58 18.28 -16.53 -10.01
C ASP A 58 19.34 -17.64 -10.04
N ASP A 59 19.92 -17.94 -11.20
CA ASP A 59 21.10 -18.81 -11.29
C ASP A 59 22.31 -18.19 -10.58
N LYS A 60 22.42 -16.86 -10.58
CA LYS A 60 23.42 -16.16 -9.77
C LYS A 60 23.10 -16.32 -8.29
N LEU A 61 21.86 -16.17 -7.84
CA LEU A 61 21.49 -16.34 -6.43
C LEU A 61 21.75 -17.76 -5.93
N LEU A 62 21.42 -18.79 -6.70
CA LEU A 62 21.68 -20.17 -6.34
C LEU A 62 23.17 -20.51 -6.39
N ASN A 63 23.91 -20.00 -7.38
CA ASN A 63 25.36 -20.17 -7.47
C ASN A 63 26.11 -19.38 -6.40
N ILE A 64 25.63 -18.19 -6.01
CA ILE A 64 26.15 -17.43 -4.87
C ILE A 64 25.84 -18.17 -3.57
N PHE A 65 24.65 -18.73 -3.39
CA PHE A 65 24.31 -19.53 -2.21
C PHE A 65 25.24 -20.74 -2.08
N ASN A 66 25.43 -21.48 -3.18
CA ASN A 66 26.35 -22.62 -3.20
C ASN A 66 27.80 -22.16 -3.04
N ALA A 67 28.24 -21.07 -3.67
CA ALA A 67 29.60 -20.54 -3.57
C ALA A 67 29.90 -19.98 -2.18
N ASP A 68 28.98 -19.26 -1.53
CA ASP A 68 29.13 -18.73 -0.17
C ASP A 68 29.13 -19.87 0.86
N ILE A 69 28.28 -20.89 0.70
CA ILE A 69 28.31 -22.09 1.54
C ILE A 69 29.61 -22.88 1.35
N LEU A 70 30.11 -22.98 0.11
CA LEU A 70 31.37 -23.64 -0.20
C LEU A 70 32.60 -22.83 0.26
N GLN A 71 32.55 -21.50 0.20
CA GLN A 71 33.61 -20.62 0.72
C GLN A 71 33.61 -20.58 2.25
N THR A 72 32.43 -20.59 2.89
CA THR A 72 32.30 -20.66 4.36
C THR A 72 32.66 -22.03 4.93
N SER A 73 32.67 -23.08 4.10
CA SER A 73 33.12 -24.43 4.46
C SER A 73 34.59 -24.70 4.09
N ASN A 74 35.29 -23.73 3.50
CA ASN A 74 36.71 -23.85 3.20
C ASN A 74 37.53 -23.78 4.51
N PRO A 75 38.26 -24.85 4.90
CA PRO A 75 38.94 -24.95 6.19
C PRO A 75 40.02 -23.87 6.44
N ASP A 76 40.47 -23.16 5.41
CA ASP A 76 41.44 -22.06 5.52
C ASP A 76 40.80 -20.72 5.99
N HIS A 77 39.47 -20.58 5.95
CA HIS A 77 38.77 -19.42 6.51
C HIS A 77 38.46 -19.63 8.00
N SER A 78 39.50 -19.64 8.82
CA SER A 78 39.49 -19.98 10.25
C SER A 78 38.60 -19.16 11.20
N TYR A 79 37.76 -18.21 10.75
CA TYR A 79 37.03 -17.32 11.68
C TYR A 79 35.68 -16.76 11.22
N ILE A 80 34.92 -17.45 10.37
CA ILE A 80 33.51 -17.05 10.17
C ILE A 80 32.71 -17.46 11.41
N SER A 81 32.27 -16.47 12.18
CA SER A 81 31.48 -16.74 13.38
C SER A 81 30.13 -17.32 13.00
N ARG A 82 29.63 -18.27 13.80
CA ARG A 82 28.27 -18.83 13.67
C ARG A 82 27.19 -17.75 13.46
N LYS A 83 27.33 -16.59 14.11
CA LYS A 83 26.41 -15.45 13.96
C LYS A 83 26.38 -14.88 12.55
N GLN A 84 27.52 -14.86 11.86
CA GLN A 84 27.60 -14.39 10.47
C GLN A 84 26.88 -15.37 9.54
N ILE A 85 27.08 -16.68 9.72
CA ILE A 85 26.36 -17.71 8.93
C ILE A 85 24.84 -17.59 9.15
N GLU A 86 24.40 -17.49 10.41
CA GLU A 86 22.98 -17.31 10.73
C GLU A 86 22.40 -16.05 10.08
N ALA A 87 23.10 -14.92 10.14
CA ALA A 87 22.66 -13.67 9.52
C ALA A 87 22.58 -13.77 7.99
N THR A 88 23.59 -14.39 7.35
CA THR A 88 23.62 -14.61 5.90
C THR A 88 22.45 -15.49 5.45
N LEU A 89 22.18 -16.59 6.15
CA LEU A 89 21.06 -17.47 5.84
C LEU A 89 19.70 -16.77 5.99
N LEU A 90 19.50 -15.99 7.04
CA LEU A 90 18.27 -15.21 7.22
C LEU A 90 18.07 -14.18 6.12
N ASN A 91 19.14 -13.51 5.67
CA ASN A 91 19.07 -12.57 4.55
C ASN A 91 18.64 -13.25 3.25
N TYR A 92 19.15 -14.45 2.96
CA TYR A 92 18.72 -15.22 1.79
C TYR A 92 17.27 -15.67 1.88
N LEU A 93 16.86 -16.19 3.05
CA LEU A 93 15.47 -16.61 3.28
C LEU A 93 14.49 -15.45 3.17
N GLU A 94 14.87 -14.26 3.63
CA GLU A 94 14.03 -13.06 3.50
C GLU A 94 13.86 -12.65 2.04
N LYS A 95 14.94 -12.59 1.25
CA LYS A 95 14.84 -12.31 -0.20
C LYS A 95 13.96 -13.31 -0.94
N PHE A 96 14.12 -14.60 -0.61
CA PHE A 96 13.28 -15.66 -1.15
C PHE A 96 11.80 -15.47 -0.77
N ALA A 97 11.52 -15.13 0.49
CA ALA A 97 10.17 -14.87 0.96
C ALA A 97 9.52 -13.64 0.31
N VAL A 98 10.29 -12.56 0.08
CA VAL A 98 9.83 -11.40 -0.69
C VAL A 98 9.40 -11.82 -2.09
N ARG A 99 10.24 -12.58 -2.80
CA ARG A 99 9.93 -13.06 -4.16
C ARG A 99 8.65 -13.90 -4.20
N ILE A 100 8.49 -14.82 -3.26
CA ILE A 100 7.26 -15.62 -3.13
C ILE A 100 6.05 -14.71 -2.92
N SER A 101 6.17 -13.73 -2.03
CA SER A 101 5.10 -12.81 -1.70
C SER A 101 4.68 -11.97 -2.91
N ASP A 102 5.62 -11.52 -3.73
CA ASP A 102 5.34 -10.73 -4.93
C ASP A 102 4.70 -11.60 -6.02
N MET A 103 5.13 -12.86 -6.16
CA MET A 103 4.46 -13.82 -7.05
C MET A 103 3.00 -14.05 -6.66
N ILE A 104 2.66 -14.05 -5.36
CA ILE A 104 1.27 -14.16 -4.89
C ILE A 104 0.45 -12.92 -5.30
N GLU A 105 1.04 -11.73 -5.29
CA GLU A 105 0.35 -10.46 -5.60
C GLU A 105 0.08 -10.28 -7.10
N LEU A 106 0.94 -10.80 -7.96
CA LEU A 106 0.79 -10.69 -9.43
C LEU A 106 -0.31 -11.61 -10.01
N LYS A 107 -0.80 -12.60 -9.25
CA LYS A 107 -1.80 -13.58 -9.73
C LYS A 107 -3.20 -12.98 -9.75
N VAL A 108 -3.53 -12.34 -10.87
CA VAL A 108 -4.87 -11.79 -11.11
C VAL A 108 -5.80 -12.81 -11.78
N ASP A 109 -5.28 -13.92 -12.34
CA ASP A 109 -6.14 -14.92 -12.99
C ASP A 109 -5.91 -16.34 -12.42
N PRO A 110 -6.90 -16.96 -11.75
CA PRO A 110 -6.79 -18.30 -11.16
C PRO A 110 -6.70 -19.43 -12.20
N VAL A 111 -6.60 -19.11 -13.50
CA VAL A 111 -6.65 -20.08 -14.59
C VAL A 111 -5.30 -20.79 -14.80
N ASP A 112 -4.17 -20.16 -14.45
CA ASP A 112 -2.84 -20.78 -14.58
C ASP A 112 -2.40 -21.49 -13.28
N ASN A 113 -2.47 -22.81 -13.31
CA ASN A 113 -2.37 -23.69 -12.14
C ASN A 113 -0.91 -23.96 -11.68
N GLU A 114 0.10 -23.74 -12.55
CA GLU A 114 1.51 -24.04 -12.25
C GLU A 114 2.04 -23.25 -11.06
N ASP A 115 1.61 -22.00 -10.99
CA ASP A 115 2.06 -21.03 -10.02
C ASP A 115 1.51 -21.35 -8.61
N LEU A 116 0.34 -22.00 -8.56
CA LEU A 116 -0.22 -22.58 -7.34
C LEU A 116 0.59 -23.80 -6.86
N GLN A 117 1.19 -24.56 -7.78
CA GLN A 117 2.00 -25.74 -7.44
C GLN A 117 3.26 -25.34 -6.68
N PHE A 118 3.95 -24.26 -7.09
CA PHE A 118 5.14 -23.80 -6.37
C PHE A 118 4.84 -23.38 -4.93
N LEU A 119 3.73 -22.66 -4.71
CA LEU A 119 3.26 -22.30 -3.37
C LEU A 119 2.91 -23.52 -2.53
N ASN A 120 2.28 -24.52 -3.14
CA ASN A 120 2.01 -25.79 -2.48
C ASN A 120 3.30 -26.53 -2.11
N ILE A 121 4.34 -26.53 -2.96
CA ILE A 121 5.65 -27.12 -2.64
C ILE A 121 6.24 -26.46 -1.40
N ILE A 122 6.25 -25.12 -1.32
CA ILE A 122 6.74 -24.39 -0.14
C ILE A 122 5.93 -24.78 1.09
N ARG A 123 4.60 -24.84 0.97
CA ARG A 123 3.71 -25.24 2.06
C ARG A 123 3.95 -26.66 2.55
N PHE A 124 4.19 -27.62 1.65
CA PHE A 124 4.44 -29.02 2.00
C PHE A 124 5.89 -29.31 2.42
N SER A 125 6.81 -28.36 2.18
CA SER A 125 8.22 -28.51 2.55
C SER A 125 8.49 -28.48 4.07
N GLY A 126 7.53 -28.02 4.88
CA GLY A 126 7.73 -27.79 6.31
C GLY A 126 8.49 -26.49 6.64
N LEU A 127 8.83 -25.67 5.63
CA LEU A 127 9.58 -24.43 5.82
C LEU A 127 8.84 -23.44 6.74
N ILE A 128 7.53 -23.28 6.54
CA ILE A 128 6.71 -22.34 7.34
C ILE A 128 6.70 -22.77 8.81
N GLU A 129 6.51 -24.06 9.08
CA GLU A 129 6.52 -24.64 10.42
C GLU A 129 7.88 -24.49 11.11
N ASN A 130 8.97 -24.65 10.35
CA ASN A 130 10.32 -24.43 10.87
C ASN A 130 10.55 -22.95 11.25
N ILE A 131 10.15 -22.01 10.38
CA ILE A 131 10.23 -20.57 10.69
C ILE A 131 9.32 -20.22 11.87
N GLU A 132 8.12 -20.78 11.94
CA GLU A 132 7.17 -20.63 13.05
C GLU A 132 7.83 -21.05 14.38
N SER A 133 8.42 -22.26 14.41
CA SER A 133 9.11 -22.80 15.59
C SER A 133 10.28 -21.92 16.04
N MET A 134 11.12 -21.50 15.09
CA MET A 134 12.26 -20.62 15.37
C MET A 134 11.82 -19.26 15.92
N LEU A 135 10.77 -18.68 15.35
CA LEU A 135 10.20 -17.41 15.79
C LEU A 135 9.63 -17.53 17.22
N ILE A 136 8.86 -18.58 17.51
CA ILE A 136 8.33 -18.86 18.87
C ILE A 136 9.47 -18.97 19.87
N GLN A 137 10.49 -19.78 19.57
CA GLN A 137 11.62 -20.01 20.46
C GLN A 137 12.38 -18.70 20.73
N LYS A 138 12.68 -17.93 19.68
CA LYS A 138 13.45 -16.70 19.83
C LYS A 138 12.66 -15.59 20.54
N ALA A 139 11.39 -15.42 20.19
CA ALA A 139 10.52 -14.43 20.81
C ALA A 139 10.28 -14.73 22.30
N SER A 140 10.13 -16.00 22.69
CA SER A 140 9.99 -16.38 24.10
C SER A 140 11.26 -16.16 24.90
N LEU A 141 12.43 -16.49 24.35
CA LEU A 141 13.73 -16.20 24.97
C LEU A 141 13.91 -14.69 25.21
N GLU A 142 13.62 -13.86 24.22
CA GLU A 142 13.77 -12.40 24.32
C GLU A 142 12.71 -11.75 25.22
N LYS A 143 11.48 -12.27 25.25
CA LYS A 143 10.45 -11.83 26.18
C LYS A 143 10.89 -12.01 27.64
N ASN A 144 11.53 -13.13 27.95
CA ASN A 144 12.04 -13.44 29.29
C ASN A 144 13.22 -12.56 29.70
N MET A 145 13.95 -11.98 28.74
CA MET A 145 15.07 -11.07 29.02
C MET A 145 14.64 -9.64 29.36
N GLN A 146 13.34 -9.32 29.29
CA GLN A 146 12.79 -7.98 29.56
C GLN A 146 13.45 -6.86 28.73
N ILE A 147 13.99 -7.16 27.55
CA ILE A 147 14.58 -6.16 26.65
C ILE A 147 13.53 -5.16 26.17
N ASP A 148 13.89 -3.90 25.88
CA ASP A 148 12.91 -2.88 25.46
C ASP A 148 12.36 -3.08 24.04
N SER A 149 13.15 -3.72 23.16
CA SER A 149 12.76 -4.06 21.78
C SER A 149 13.30 -5.43 21.39
N TYR A 150 12.63 -6.11 20.44
CA TYR A 150 13.09 -7.38 19.92
C TYR A 150 14.35 -7.22 19.06
N SER A 151 15.17 -8.26 18.99
CA SER A 151 16.42 -8.22 18.22
C SER A 151 16.16 -8.25 16.70
N ALA A 152 17.11 -7.74 15.92
CA ALA A 152 17.01 -7.73 14.46
C ALA A 152 16.74 -9.13 13.85
N PRO A 153 17.39 -10.23 14.31
CA PRO A 153 17.05 -11.55 13.78
C PRO A 153 15.64 -12.04 14.16
N THR A 154 15.07 -11.61 15.30
CA THR A 154 13.68 -11.93 15.64
C THR A 154 12.71 -11.21 14.71
N GLU A 155 12.96 -9.94 14.42
CA GLU A 155 12.17 -9.18 13.44
C GLU A 155 12.30 -9.74 12.03
N GLN A 156 13.49 -10.18 11.64
CA GLN A 156 13.72 -10.81 10.35
C GLN A 156 12.98 -12.13 10.20
N LEU A 157 12.99 -12.99 11.24
CA LEU A 157 12.17 -14.20 11.26
C LEU A 157 10.67 -13.89 11.17
N LEU A 158 10.22 -12.84 11.86
CA LEU A 158 8.85 -12.36 11.75
C LEU A 158 8.52 -11.92 10.32
N ARG A 159 9.40 -11.17 9.65
CA ARG A 159 9.20 -10.76 8.25
C ARG A 159 9.12 -11.94 7.30
N ILE A 160 10.06 -12.88 7.40
CA ILE A 160 10.05 -14.12 6.62
C ILE A 160 8.72 -14.85 6.83
N PHE A 161 8.28 -15.02 8.08
CA PHE A 161 7.01 -15.67 8.39
C PHE A 161 5.81 -14.96 7.74
N LEU A 162 5.70 -13.64 7.89
CA LEU A 162 4.59 -12.85 7.35
C LEU A 162 4.54 -12.89 5.81
N LEU A 163 5.70 -12.82 5.16
CA LEU A 163 5.83 -12.90 3.70
C LEU A 163 5.47 -14.30 3.17
N LEU A 164 5.94 -15.37 3.83
CA LEU A 164 5.60 -16.75 3.46
C LEU A 164 4.12 -17.10 3.71
N THR A 165 3.45 -16.37 4.60
CA THR A 165 2.02 -16.53 4.91
C THR A 165 1.15 -15.45 4.26
N ASN A 166 1.66 -14.77 3.24
CA ASN A 166 0.91 -13.75 2.49
C ASN A 166 -0.44 -14.32 1.99
N GLN A 167 -1.51 -13.55 2.17
CA GLN A 167 -2.90 -13.90 1.84
C GLN A 167 -3.44 -15.19 2.50
N GLN A 168 -2.79 -15.69 3.56
CA GLN A 168 -3.25 -16.86 4.32
C GLN A 168 -3.73 -16.48 5.72
N GLN A 169 -4.64 -17.28 6.28
CA GLN A 169 -5.02 -17.14 7.68
C GLN A 169 -3.86 -17.55 8.59
N ILE A 170 -3.42 -16.64 9.46
CA ILE A 170 -2.44 -16.95 10.49
C ILE A 170 -3.16 -17.56 11.71
N LYS A 171 -2.59 -18.61 12.28
CA LYS A 171 -3.06 -19.20 13.54
C LYS A 171 -3.08 -18.13 14.66
N ASN A 172 -4.14 -18.10 15.47
CA ASN A 172 -4.34 -17.09 16.52
C ASN A 172 -3.15 -16.93 17.49
N ASN A 173 -2.48 -18.02 17.86
CA ASN A 173 -1.29 -18.00 18.71
C ASN A 173 -0.11 -17.29 18.02
N MET A 174 0.09 -17.53 16.72
CA MET A 174 1.11 -16.86 15.93
C MET A 174 0.79 -15.39 15.69
N SER A 175 -0.47 -15.05 15.42
CA SER A 175 -0.91 -13.66 15.33
C SER A 175 -0.62 -12.89 16.63
N ALA A 176 -0.82 -13.52 17.80
CA ALA A 176 -0.50 -12.92 19.09
C ALA A 176 1.02 -12.68 19.28
N ILE A 177 1.86 -13.61 18.84
CA ILE A 177 3.33 -13.45 18.85
C ILE A 177 3.73 -12.30 17.91
N CYS A 178 3.22 -12.28 16.68
CA CYS A 178 3.48 -11.24 15.69
C CYS A 178 3.12 -9.86 16.25
N ALA A 179 1.90 -9.71 16.78
CA ALA A 179 1.45 -8.45 17.37
C ALA A 179 2.27 -8.03 18.59
N THR A 180 2.69 -8.97 19.44
CA THR A 180 3.56 -8.67 20.60
C THR A 180 4.90 -8.08 20.14
N ILE A 181 5.51 -8.67 19.10
CA ILE A 181 6.78 -8.19 18.55
C ILE A 181 6.61 -6.79 17.96
N VAL A 182 5.60 -6.62 17.09
CA VAL A 182 5.32 -5.33 16.44
C VAL A 182 5.00 -4.25 17.46
N PHE A 183 4.10 -4.51 18.40
CA PHE A 183 3.71 -3.56 19.45
C PHE A 183 4.93 -3.08 20.23
N LYS A 184 5.78 -4.00 20.69
CA LYS A 184 6.95 -3.66 21.50
C LYS A 184 7.96 -2.81 20.73
N ASN A 185 8.20 -3.13 19.47
CA ASN A 185 9.10 -2.38 18.61
C ASN A 185 8.56 -0.98 18.24
N VAL A 186 7.25 -0.87 17.99
CA VAL A 186 6.57 0.41 17.77
C VAL A 186 6.69 1.29 19.01
N GLN A 187 6.41 0.76 20.20
CA GLN A 187 6.52 1.50 21.47
C GLN A 187 7.96 1.97 21.73
N TYR A 188 8.96 1.10 21.50
CA TYR A 188 10.37 1.48 21.60
C TYR A 188 10.72 2.63 20.67
N LEU A 189 10.34 2.58 19.39
CA LEU A 189 10.63 3.64 18.45
C LEU A 189 9.90 4.96 18.77
N ILE A 190 8.64 4.91 19.19
CA ILE A 190 7.91 6.09 19.68
C ILE A 190 8.65 6.72 20.86
N HIS A 191 9.15 5.92 21.80
CA HIS A 191 9.96 6.42 22.91
C HIS A 191 11.25 7.11 22.41
N CYS A 192 11.97 6.48 21.49
CA CYS A 192 13.18 7.07 20.87
C CYS A 192 12.87 8.41 20.17
N PHE A 193 11.83 8.46 19.33
CA PHE A 193 11.46 9.68 18.61
C PHE A 193 11.01 10.81 19.53
N ASN A 194 10.29 10.50 20.61
CA ASN A 194 9.93 11.49 21.61
C ASN A 194 11.16 12.08 22.31
N ASN A 195 12.19 11.27 22.58
CA ASN A 195 13.44 11.76 23.16
C ASN A 195 14.21 12.63 22.17
N ILE A 196 14.29 12.23 20.90
CA ILE A 196 14.92 13.02 19.82
C ILE A 196 14.21 14.37 19.67
N SER A 197 12.88 14.38 19.61
CA SER A 197 12.05 15.58 19.52
C SER A 197 12.31 16.54 20.69
N LYS A 198 12.39 16.03 21.92
CA LYS A 198 12.73 16.84 23.11
C LYS A 198 14.15 17.43 23.01
N GLN A 199 15.13 16.64 22.59
CA GLN A 199 16.52 17.09 22.44
C GLN A 199 16.65 18.21 21.40
N GLN A 200 15.98 18.07 20.25
CA GLN A 200 15.97 19.08 19.19
C GLN A 200 15.41 20.43 19.66
N ARG A 201 14.38 20.42 20.53
CA ARG A 201 13.84 21.65 21.14
C ARG A 201 14.84 22.34 22.08
N THR A 202 15.70 21.57 22.75
CA THR A 202 16.70 22.10 23.70
C THR A 202 18.02 22.57 23.06
N LYS A 203 18.16 22.50 21.72
CA LYS A 203 19.37 22.89 20.97
C LYS A 203 20.67 22.21 21.42
N VAL A 204 20.60 20.98 21.95
CA VAL A 204 21.78 20.21 22.37
C VAL A 204 22.49 19.61 21.14
N LYS A 205 23.77 19.91 20.94
CA LYS A 205 24.55 19.54 19.72
C LYS A 205 24.88 18.04 19.56
N ASN A 206 24.48 17.16 20.48
CA ASN A 206 24.83 15.73 20.45
C ASN A 206 23.90 14.84 19.59
N GLY A 207 23.07 15.42 18.72
CA GLY A 207 21.97 14.71 18.05
C GLY A 207 22.35 13.68 16.97
N ASP A 208 23.53 13.79 16.34
CA ASP A 208 23.78 13.10 15.06
C ASP A 208 24.01 11.59 15.20
N VAL A 209 24.64 11.14 16.29
CA VAL A 209 24.91 9.71 16.54
C VAL A 209 23.64 8.94 16.92
N SER A 210 22.76 9.56 17.71
CA SER A 210 21.48 8.95 18.13
C SER A 210 20.55 8.74 16.94
N GLN A 211 20.59 9.62 15.94
CA GLN A 211 19.73 9.52 14.76
C GLN A 211 20.10 8.30 13.90
N LYS A 212 21.39 8.06 13.63
CA LYS A 212 21.83 6.92 12.78
C LYS A 212 21.42 5.56 13.33
N VAL A 213 21.56 5.36 14.64
CA VAL A 213 21.13 4.10 15.29
C VAL A 213 19.62 3.93 15.22
N THR A 214 18.89 5.04 15.37
CA THR A 214 17.43 5.06 15.24
C THR A 214 17.02 4.70 13.81
N ASP A 215 17.68 5.26 12.79
CA ASP A 215 17.35 5.04 11.38
C ASP A 215 17.42 3.55 10.97
N VAL A 216 18.43 2.80 11.43
CA VAL A 216 18.52 1.34 11.16
C VAL A 216 17.31 0.60 11.73
N LYS A 217 16.93 0.92 12.98
CA LYS A 217 15.77 0.30 13.63
C LYS A 217 14.45 0.75 12.98
N THR A 218 14.36 2.01 12.57
CA THR A 218 13.25 2.58 11.82
C THR A 218 13.04 1.84 10.50
N GLN A 219 14.11 1.60 9.75
CA GLN A 219 14.07 0.85 8.50
C GLN A 219 13.64 -0.61 8.72
N GLN A 220 14.16 -1.27 9.76
CA GLN A 220 13.76 -2.65 10.09
C GLN A 220 12.27 -2.73 10.45
N LEU A 221 11.75 -1.80 11.25
CA LEU A 221 10.32 -1.75 11.56
C LEU A 221 9.49 -1.43 10.32
N ALA A 222 9.94 -0.53 9.44
CA ALA A 222 9.25 -0.22 8.18
C ALA A 222 9.05 -1.49 7.33
N GLN A 223 10.11 -2.28 7.13
CA GLN A 223 10.05 -3.56 6.44
C GLN A 223 9.11 -4.56 7.14
N THR A 224 9.09 -4.57 8.48
CA THR A 224 8.20 -5.45 9.24
C THR A 224 6.73 -5.05 9.08
N LEU A 225 6.43 -3.76 9.07
CA LEU A 225 5.08 -3.26 8.82
C LEU A 225 4.66 -3.49 7.37
N GLU A 226 5.57 -3.36 6.40
CA GLU A 226 5.31 -3.69 5.00
C GLU A 226 4.96 -5.17 4.83
N ALA A 227 5.76 -6.08 5.39
CA ALA A 227 5.45 -7.52 5.40
C ALA A 227 4.11 -7.82 6.09
N LEU A 228 3.83 -7.17 7.23
CA LEU A 228 2.54 -7.33 7.92
C LEU A 228 1.38 -6.83 7.06
N SER A 229 1.56 -5.73 6.31
CA SER A 229 0.55 -5.18 5.41
C SER A 229 0.07 -6.18 4.35
N LYS A 230 0.98 -7.05 3.89
CA LYS A 230 0.67 -8.13 2.93
C LYS A 230 -0.23 -9.19 3.58
N THR A 231 0.05 -9.60 4.81
CA THR A 231 -0.76 -10.62 5.51
C THR A 231 -2.12 -10.12 5.99
N VAL A 232 -2.24 -8.84 6.34
CA VAL A 232 -3.53 -8.22 6.74
C VAL A 232 -4.45 -7.95 5.55
N SER A 233 -4.04 -8.26 4.32
CA SER A 233 -4.98 -8.30 3.19
C SER A 233 -6.07 -9.37 3.35
N PHE A 234 -5.80 -10.42 4.13
CA PHE A 234 -6.77 -11.45 4.48
C PHE A 234 -7.66 -10.98 5.64
N SER A 235 -8.97 -10.84 5.38
CA SER A 235 -9.90 -10.16 6.29
C SER A 235 -9.95 -10.76 7.71
N GLN A 236 -9.86 -12.09 7.86
CA GLN A 236 -9.85 -12.74 9.17
C GLN A 236 -8.63 -12.33 10.02
N ASN A 237 -7.47 -12.09 9.39
CA ASN A 237 -6.28 -11.62 10.11
C ASN A 237 -6.52 -10.21 10.64
N VAL A 238 -7.15 -9.33 9.86
CA VAL A 238 -7.47 -7.96 10.30
C VAL A 238 -8.44 -7.96 11.48
N VAL A 239 -9.51 -8.77 11.41
CA VAL A 239 -10.47 -8.90 12.51
C VAL A 239 -9.72 -9.24 13.80
N TYR A 240 -8.93 -10.31 13.78
CA TYR A 240 -8.25 -10.79 14.98
C TYR A 240 -7.20 -9.78 15.51
N LEU A 241 -6.41 -9.18 14.61
CA LEU A 241 -5.41 -8.18 14.97
C LEU A 241 -6.03 -6.91 15.57
N THR A 242 -7.24 -6.53 15.12
CA THR A 242 -7.91 -5.33 15.60
C THR A 242 -8.79 -5.57 16.82
N SER A 243 -9.59 -6.64 16.86
CA SER A 243 -10.51 -6.92 17.97
C SER A 243 -9.80 -7.47 19.20
N GLU A 244 -8.96 -8.49 19.03
CA GLU A 244 -8.34 -9.22 20.14
C GLU A 244 -7.00 -8.58 20.54
N LEU A 245 -6.18 -8.22 19.55
CA LEU A 245 -4.80 -7.78 19.79
C LEU A 245 -4.64 -6.26 19.81
N GLN A 246 -5.66 -5.52 19.38
CA GLN A 246 -5.74 -4.05 19.42
C GLN A 246 -4.53 -3.34 18.79
N ILE A 247 -3.92 -3.92 17.75
CA ILE A 247 -2.71 -3.35 17.12
C ILE A 247 -2.95 -1.95 16.53
N HIS A 248 -4.19 -1.66 16.15
CA HIS A 248 -4.67 -0.37 15.67
C HIS A 248 -4.52 0.76 16.70
N LYS A 249 -4.25 0.46 17.98
CA LYS A 249 -3.98 1.49 19.00
C LYS A 249 -2.54 1.98 19.04
N SER A 250 -1.60 1.29 18.39
CA SER A 250 -0.16 1.62 18.46
C SER A 250 0.42 2.12 17.15
N ILE A 251 0.11 1.46 16.04
CA ILE A 251 0.65 1.82 14.72
C ILE A 251 0.32 3.28 14.33
N PRO A 252 -0.88 3.83 14.58
CA PRO A 252 -1.21 5.18 14.15
C PRO A 252 -0.35 6.29 14.75
N TYR A 253 0.35 6.06 15.87
CA TYR A 253 1.31 7.05 16.38
C TYR A 253 2.43 7.37 15.37
N LEU A 254 2.73 6.43 14.46
CA LEU A 254 3.77 6.56 13.45
C LEU A 254 3.36 7.43 12.25
N ILE A 255 2.13 7.93 12.19
CA ILE A 255 1.74 8.90 11.15
C ILE A 255 2.00 10.34 11.58
N HIS A 256 2.28 10.58 12.87
CA HIS A 256 2.36 11.93 13.43
C HIS A 256 3.76 12.56 13.36
N PHE A 257 4.57 12.18 12.38
CA PHE A 257 5.88 12.81 12.16
C PHE A 257 5.70 14.16 11.46
N ASN A 258 6.22 15.23 12.08
CA ASN A 258 6.19 16.59 11.55
C ASN A 258 4.82 17.03 11.02
N CYS A 259 3.74 16.70 11.73
CA CYS A 259 2.41 17.19 11.38
C CYS A 259 2.42 18.71 11.17
N PRO A 260 1.73 19.20 10.13
CA PRO A 260 1.57 20.62 9.86
C PRO A 260 0.89 21.33 11.04
N ALA A 261 1.22 22.60 11.26
CA ALA A 261 0.73 23.38 12.40
C ALA A 261 -0.79 23.61 12.32
N GLU A 262 -1.32 23.69 11.09
CA GLU A 262 -2.74 23.87 10.77
C GLU A 262 -3.62 22.75 11.32
N LEU A 263 -3.06 21.55 11.52
CA LEU A 263 -3.79 20.41 12.10
C LEU A 263 -3.88 20.44 13.62
N GLN A 264 -3.14 21.33 14.30
CA GLN A 264 -3.09 21.40 15.77
C GLN A 264 -2.86 20.02 16.42
N CYS A 265 -2.03 19.18 15.79
CA CYS A 265 -1.86 17.79 16.19
C CYS A 265 -1.07 17.69 17.51
N TYR A 266 -1.76 17.29 18.59
CA TYR A 266 -1.15 17.10 19.92
C TYR A 266 -0.20 15.89 19.99
N LEU A 267 -0.28 14.97 19.03
CA LEU A 267 0.58 13.79 18.91
C LEU A 267 1.82 14.03 18.04
N CYS A 268 2.01 15.25 17.53
CA CYS A 268 3.08 15.59 16.60
C CYS A 268 4.48 15.35 17.20
N MET A 269 5.26 14.51 16.55
CA MET A 269 6.68 14.30 16.81
C MET A 269 7.51 15.12 15.82
N GLN A 270 8.12 16.19 16.32
CA GLN A 270 9.02 17.06 15.55
C GLN A 270 10.40 16.41 15.47
N ILE A 271 10.74 15.83 14.32
CA ILE A 271 11.99 15.10 14.08
C ILE A 271 12.55 15.43 12.71
N ARG A 272 13.85 15.20 12.47
CA ARG A 272 14.42 15.36 11.12
C ARG A 272 13.89 14.23 10.24
N MET A 273 13.27 14.55 9.10
CA MET A 273 12.86 13.52 8.15
C MET A 273 14.08 12.89 7.48
N THR A 274 14.14 11.56 7.50
CA THR A 274 15.11 10.73 6.78
C THR A 274 14.34 9.77 5.86
N PRO A 275 14.98 9.18 4.83
CA PRO A 275 14.33 8.16 3.99
C PRO A 275 13.72 7.02 4.80
N ALA A 276 14.37 6.59 5.89
CA ALA A 276 13.85 5.55 6.79
C ALA A 276 12.55 5.97 7.49
N ILE A 277 12.44 7.22 7.94
CA ILE A 277 11.22 7.74 8.58
C ILE A 277 10.06 7.82 7.58
N TYR A 278 10.33 8.27 6.34
CA TYR A 278 9.31 8.25 5.29
C TYR A 278 8.85 6.83 4.96
N ALA A 279 9.76 5.86 4.86
CA ALA A 279 9.42 4.46 4.65
C ALA A 279 8.58 3.89 5.80
N LEU A 280 8.91 4.23 7.05
CA LEU A 280 8.13 3.82 8.22
C LEU A 280 6.71 4.43 8.20
N GLN A 281 6.60 5.72 7.88
CA GLN A 281 5.31 6.40 7.77
C GLN A 281 4.46 5.79 6.65
N ALA A 282 5.06 5.51 5.48
CA ALA A 282 4.40 4.82 4.37
C ALA A 282 3.85 3.45 4.79
N ALA A 283 4.68 2.62 5.43
CA ALA A 283 4.26 1.30 5.90
C ALA A 283 3.15 1.37 6.97
N ALA A 284 3.18 2.39 7.83
CA ALA A 284 2.11 2.62 8.80
C ALA A 284 0.77 2.95 8.10
N PHE A 285 0.77 3.88 7.13
CA PHE A 285 -0.42 4.18 6.34
C PHE A 285 -0.95 2.97 5.56
N MET A 286 -0.05 2.14 4.99
CA MET A 286 -0.40 0.91 4.28
C MET A 286 -1.13 -0.11 5.15
N ILE A 287 -0.84 -0.18 6.45
CA ILE A 287 -1.59 -1.03 7.39
C ILE A 287 -2.89 -0.37 7.80
N ILE A 288 -2.86 0.93 8.14
CA ILE A 288 -4.02 1.67 8.65
C ILE A 288 -5.19 1.61 7.67
N ARG A 289 -4.94 1.64 6.35
CA ARG A 289 -5.99 1.50 5.34
C ARG A 289 -6.86 0.24 5.53
N PHE A 290 -6.26 -0.88 5.93
CA PHE A 290 -6.99 -2.12 6.16
C PHE A 290 -7.81 -2.05 7.46
N PHE A 291 -7.29 -1.36 8.47
CA PHE A 291 -8.00 -1.14 9.73
C PHE A 291 -9.21 -0.22 9.57
N CYS A 292 -9.11 0.78 8.70
CA CYS A 292 -10.22 1.70 8.40
C CYS A 292 -11.46 1.00 7.83
N SER A 293 -11.32 -0.18 7.21
CA SER A 293 -12.47 -0.98 6.75
C SER A 293 -13.38 -1.47 7.89
N TYR A 294 -12.90 -1.43 9.14
CA TYR A 294 -13.67 -1.80 10.32
C TYR A 294 -14.23 -0.55 11.00
N ARG A 295 -15.54 -0.36 10.92
CA ARG A 295 -16.23 0.84 11.42
C ARG A 295 -15.84 1.27 12.84
N LYS A 296 -15.75 0.32 13.78
CA LYS A 296 -15.34 0.63 15.17
C LYS A 296 -13.92 1.19 15.22
N VAL A 297 -12.99 0.57 14.49
CA VAL A 297 -11.59 1.00 14.44
C VAL A 297 -11.47 2.32 13.69
N ASN A 298 -12.21 2.51 12.59
CA ASN A 298 -12.27 3.78 11.86
C ASN A 298 -12.70 4.95 12.76
N ASN A 299 -13.71 4.73 13.61
CA ASN A 299 -14.18 5.73 14.57
C ASN A 299 -13.08 6.09 15.58
N ASP A 300 -12.35 5.09 16.10
CA ASP A 300 -11.24 5.32 17.01
C ASP A 300 -10.08 6.08 16.33
N LEU A 301 -9.71 5.69 15.11
CA LEU A 301 -8.67 6.37 14.31
C LEU A 301 -9.06 7.81 13.98
N THR A 302 -10.31 8.05 13.63
CA THR A 302 -10.83 9.40 13.35
C THR A 302 -10.82 10.25 14.62
N LYS A 303 -11.28 9.70 15.74
CA LYS A 303 -11.38 10.42 17.00
C LYS A 303 -10.04 10.74 17.64
N PHE A 304 -9.15 9.75 17.74
CA PHE A 304 -7.90 9.89 18.51
C PHE A 304 -6.72 10.34 17.65
N HIS A 305 -6.67 9.92 16.39
CA HIS A 305 -5.54 10.19 15.49
C HIS A 305 -5.86 11.19 14.40
N GLN A 306 -7.11 11.69 14.31
CA GLN A 306 -7.51 12.63 13.25
C GLN A 306 -7.08 12.11 11.86
N ILE A 307 -7.28 10.81 11.60
CA ILE A 307 -6.71 10.14 10.43
C ILE A 307 -7.17 10.81 9.11
N ARG A 308 -8.42 11.30 9.08
CA ARG A 308 -8.96 12.04 7.93
C ARG A 308 -8.12 13.27 7.60
N GLN A 309 -7.85 14.11 8.61
CA GLN A 309 -7.10 15.35 8.45
C GLN A 309 -5.68 15.09 7.96
N HIS A 310 -5.02 14.06 8.50
CA HIS A 310 -3.67 13.69 8.08
C HIS A 310 -3.64 13.14 6.64
N SER A 311 -4.58 12.26 6.28
CA SER A 311 -4.70 11.74 4.91
C SER A 311 -4.95 12.84 3.89
N ILE A 312 -5.82 13.81 4.21
CA ILE A 312 -6.08 14.96 3.34
C ILE A 312 -4.83 15.83 3.21
N HIS A 313 -4.14 16.11 4.32
CA HIS A 313 -2.91 16.92 4.26
C HIS A 313 -1.87 16.30 3.31
N HIS A 314 -1.62 14.99 3.40
CA HIS A 314 -0.68 14.33 2.49
C HIS A 314 -1.12 14.40 1.03
N VAL A 315 -2.42 14.25 0.76
CA VAL A 315 -2.99 14.42 -0.59
C VAL A 315 -2.76 15.84 -1.12
N LEU A 316 -3.06 16.87 -0.33
CA LEU A 316 -2.87 18.28 -0.70
C LEU A 316 -1.39 18.60 -0.93
N GLN A 317 -0.53 18.20 0.02
CA GLN A 317 0.91 18.43 -0.06
C GLN A 317 1.49 17.82 -1.33
N PHE A 318 1.24 16.53 -1.56
CA PHE A 318 1.79 15.83 -2.71
C PHE A 318 1.28 16.41 -4.04
N ALA A 319 -0.02 16.72 -4.14
CA ALA A 319 -0.59 17.33 -5.35
C ALA A 319 0.04 18.70 -5.69
N ASN A 320 0.48 19.45 -4.68
CA ASN A 320 1.17 20.73 -4.87
C ASN A 320 2.66 20.56 -5.23
N GLU A 321 3.28 19.44 -4.86
CA GLU A 321 4.69 19.14 -5.16
C GLU A 321 4.90 18.55 -6.58
N ILE A 322 3.86 18.01 -7.23
CA ILE A 322 3.96 17.38 -8.58
C ILE A 322 4.69 18.25 -9.63
N PRO A 323 4.40 19.55 -9.79
CA PRO A 323 5.06 20.35 -10.83
C PRO A 323 6.57 20.51 -10.58
N LEU A 324 7.01 20.50 -9.32
CA LEU A 324 8.40 20.74 -8.93
C LEU A 324 9.30 19.51 -9.13
N GLN A 325 8.71 18.35 -9.40
CA GLN A 325 9.41 17.06 -9.42
C GLN A 325 9.90 16.65 -10.80
N GLN A 326 9.62 17.45 -11.85
CA GLN A 326 10.02 17.09 -13.22
C GLN A 326 11.51 17.36 -13.51
N ASP A 327 12.20 18.18 -12.70
CA ASP A 327 13.52 18.73 -13.06
C ASP A 327 14.70 18.32 -12.17
N GLN A 328 14.52 17.46 -11.14
CA GLN A 328 15.60 17.15 -10.18
C GLN A 328 15.64 15.68 -9.74
N GLN A 329 16.62 14.92 -10.23
CA GLN A 329 16.86 13.54 -9.81
C GLN A 329 18.21 13.39 -9.09
N THR A 330 18.16 13.29 -7.76
CA THR A 330 19.23 12.63 -6.98
C THR A 330 18.66 11.35 -6.36
N SER A 331 19.50 10.34 -6.13
CA SER A 331 19.06 9.04 -5.60
C SER A 331 18.35 9.13 -4.24
N GLU A 332 18.78 10.04 -3.36
CA GLU A 332 18.14 10.27 -2.07
C GLU A 332 16.73 10.87 -2.23
N LYS A 333 16.57 11.88 -3.10
CA LYS A 333 15.26 12.50 -3.39
C LYS A 333 14.29 11.48 -3.98
N GLN A 334 14.77 10.56 -4.82
CA GLN A 334 13.95 9.48 -5.39
C GLN A 334 13.39 8.56 -4.30
N SER A 335 14.21 8.14 -3.34
CA SER A 335 13.75 7.26 -2.24
C SER A 335 12.69 7.91 -1.35
N ILE A 336 12.84 9.22 -1.08
CA ILE A 336 11.87 10.02 -0.33
C ILE A 336 10.57 10.12 -1.13
N PHE A 337 10.68 10.45 -2.43
CA PHE A 337 9.53 10.58 -3.31
C PHE A 337 8.73 9.27 -3.46
N ARG A 338 9.42 8.12 -3.63
CA ARG A 338 8.78 6.79 -3.64
C ARG A 338 7.97 6.54 -2.37
N SER A 339 8.52 6.91 -1.22
CA SER A 339 7.82 6.77 0.06
C SER A 339 6.63 7.74 0.18
N GLN A 340 6.75 8.99 -0.27
CA GLN A 340 5.64 9.95 -0.30
C GLN A 340 4.50 9.47 -1.22
N SER A 341 4.83 8.93 -2.39
CA SER A 341 3.85 8.33 -3.31
C SER A 341 3.05 7.21 -2.62
N ARG A 342 3.73 6.29 -1.90
CA ARG A 342 3.08 5.23 -1.11
C ARG A 342 2.20 5.78 0.01
N ILE A 343 2.62 6.86 0.69
CA ILE A 343 1.80 7.55 1.71
C ILE A 343 0.52 8.10 1.07
N VAL A 344 0.62 8.75 -0.10
CA VAL A 344 -0.52 9.37 -0.78
C VAL A 344 -1.48 8.32 -1.32
N LYS A 345 -0.94 7.25 -1.93
CA LYS A 345 -1.73 6.07 -2.35
C LYS A 345 -2.57 5.53 -1.19
N SER A 346 -1.92 5.26 -0.06
CA SER A 346 -2.59 4.73 1.13
C SER A 346 -3.56 5.75 1.74
N SER A 347 -3.23 7.04 1.70
CA SER A 347 -4.11 8.13 2.15
C SER A 347 -5.38 8.22 1.31
N LEU A 348 -5.27 8.12 -0.01
CA LEU A 348 -6.44 8.09 -0.91
C LEU A 348 -7.32 6.85 -0.66
N GLN A 349 -6.71 5.69 -0.39
CA GLN A 349 -7.46 4.48 -0.01
C GLN A 349 -8.21 4.66 1.32
N ILE A 350 -7.58 5.29 2.31
CA ILE A 350 -8.24 5.64 3.58
C ILE A 350 -9.38 6.63 3.32
N LEU A 351 -9.15 7.68 2.53
CA LEU A 351 -10.20 8.65 2.19
C LEU A 351 -11.37 8.00 1.47
N ARG A 352 -11.12 7.09 0.53
CA ARG A 352 -12.17 6.30 -0.12
C ARG A 352 -13.02 5.56 0.91
N VAL A 353 -12.43 4.87 1.87
CA VAL A 353 -13.19 4.15 2.92
C VAL A 353 -13.97 5.12 3.80
N ILE A 354 -13.38 6.26 4.17
CA ILE A 354 -14.04 7.29 4.97
C ILE A 354 -15.22 7.94 4.20
N LEU A 355 -15.06 8.15 2.90
CA LEU A 355 -16.08 8.63 1.98
C LEU A 355 -17.19 7.60 1.72
N LEU A 356 -17.04 6.34 2.12
CA LEU A 356 -18.13 5.35 2.04
C LEU A 356 -19.01 5.34 3.30
N ASP A 357 -18.56 5.89 4.43
CA ASP A 357 -19.28 5.84 5.72
C ASP A 357 -20.34 6.96 5.90
N ASN A 358 -20.80 7.58 4.80
CA ASN A 358 -22.02 8.38 4.62
C ASN A 358 -22.26 9.64 5.47
N GLN A 359 -21.41 10.02 6.42
CA GLN A 359 -21.73 11.13 7.34
C GLN A 359 -21.15 12.51 6.99
N VAL A 360 -20.21 12.65 6.04
CA VAL A 360 -19.41 13.91 5.92
C VAL A 360 -19.23 14.44 4.48
N HIS A 361 -20.04 13.96 3.53
CA HIS A 361 -19.75 14.14 2.10
C HIS A 361 -20.07 15.55 1.58
N TYR A 362 -21.13 16.16 2.07
CA TYR A 362 -21.66 17.44 1.56
C TYR A 362 -20.83 18.67 1.94
N GLN A 363 -19.80 18.52 2.77
CA GLN A 363 -18.98 19.64 3.26
C GLN A 363 -17.48 19.41 3.10
N ILE A 364 -17.05 18.42 2.30
CA ILE A 364 -15.62 18.08 2.26
C ILE A 364 -14.74 19.26 1.86
N GLU A 365 -15.17 20.07 0.89
CA GLU A 365 -14.42 21.26 0.45
C GLU A 365 -14.53 22.42 1.46
N ALA A 366 -15.69 22.60 2.10
CA ALA A 366 -15.85 23.59 3.16
C ALA A 366 -14.97 23.28 4.38
N VAL A 367 -14.75 21.99 4.67
CA VAL A 367 -13.88 21.55 5.76
C VAL A 367 -12.41 21.48 5.31
N PHE A 368 -12.14 21.19 4.04
CA PHE A 368 -10.80 20.99 3.49
C PHE A 368 -10.63 21.70 2.14
N PRO A 369 -10.26 22.99 2.15
CA PRO A 369 -10.07 23.76 0.92
C PRO A 369 -9.02 23.13 0.00
N ASN A 370 -9.27 23.17 -1.31
CA ASN A 370 -8.44 22.65 -2.40
C ASN A 370 -8.37 21.12 -2.51
N ILE A 371 -9.19 20.37 -1.78
CA ILE A 371 -9.16 18.90 -1.87
C ILE A 371 -9.64 18.44 -3.24
N ILE A 372 -10.71 19.03 -3.79
CA ILE A 372 -11.22 18.68 -5.14
C ILE A 372 -10.15 18.93 -6.20
N ARG A 373 -9.53 20.12 -6.17
CA ARG A 373 -8.44 20.50 -7.08
C ARG A 373 -7.25 19.54 -6.98
N SER A 374 -6.88 19.14 -5.77
CA SER A 374 -5.77 18.21 -5.54
C SER A 374 -6.10 16.81 -6.06
N LEU A 375 -7.33 16.33 -5.85
CA LEU A 375 -7.80 15.07 -6.40
C LEU A 375 -7.82 15.08 -7.94
N ILE A 376 -8.26 16.18 -8.58
CA ILE A 376 -8.23 16.31 -10.05
C ILE A 376 -6.78 16.24 -10.57
N LYS A 377 -5.83 16.92 -9.93
CA LYS A 377 -4.40 16.78 -10.26
C LYS A 377 -3.91 15.33 -10.12
N LEU A 378 -4.32 14.64 -9.06
CA LEU A 378 -3.93 13.25 -8.81
C LEU A 378 -4.62 12.25 -9.73
N HIS A 379 -5.81 12.56 -10.23
CA HIS A 379 -6.50 11.79 -11.27
C HIS A 379 -5.66 11.75 -12.56
N ASN A 380 -4.96 12.85 -12.85
CA ASN A 380 -4.06 12.96 -14.01
C ASN A 380 -2.60 12.62 -13.66
N TYR A 381 -2.31 12.08 -12.47
CA TYR A 381 -0.95 11.84 -12.03
C TYR A 381 -0.22 10.88 -12.97
N LYS A 382 0.81 11.42 -13.63
CA LYS A 382 1.62 10.75 -14.68
C LYS A 382 0.80 10.16 -15.84
N LEU A 383 -0.42 10.66 -16.09
CA LEU A 383 -1.21 10.26 -17.25
C LEU A 383 -0.53 10.73 -18.55
N GLY A 384 -0.56 9.92 -19.61
CA GLY A 384 0.01 10.25 -20.92
C GLY A 384 1.55 10.26 -21.01
N LYS A 385 2.27 10.06 -19.89
CA LYS A 385 3.72 9.86 -19.92
C LYS A 385 3.97 8.41 -20.35
N GLY A 386 4.43 8.23 -21.59
CA GLY A 386 4.54 6.93 -22.25
C GLY A 386 5.33 5.90 -21.44
N VAL A 387 4.62 4.83 -21.05
CA VAL A 387 5.09 3.59 -20.43
C VAL A 387 5.76 3.78 -19.05
N TYR A 388 5.26 3.04 -18.06
CA TYR A 388 5.83 2.85 -16.72
C TYR A 388 7.24 2.22 -16.81
N GLN A 389 8.23 2.97 -17.28
CA GLN A 389 9.56 2.42 -17.55
C GLN A 389 10.36 2.19 -16.27
N ASN A 390 9.93 2.77 -15.14
CA ASN A 390 10.63 2.67 -13.86
C ASN A 390 9.71 2.12 -12.75
N GLU A 391 10.28 1.37 -11.81
CA GLU A 391 9.60 0.94 -10.56
C GLU A 391 8.98 2.12 -9.77
N GLU A 392 9.41 3.36 -10.05
CA GLU A 392 8.90 4.59 -9.45
C GLU A 392 7.46 4.94 -9.87
N ASP A 393 6.95 4.31 -10.94
CA ASP A 393 5.59 4.54 -11.44
C ASP A 393 4.58 3.49 -10.96
N GLU A 394 5.01 2.54 -10.12
CA GLU A 394 4.20 1.41 -9.63
C GLU A 394 2.93 1.88 -8.89
N ASP A 395 3.01 2.99 -8.14
CA ASP A 395 1.86 3.52 -7.38
C ASP A 395 0.93 4.40 -8.22
N ALA A 396 1.35 4.88 -9.39
CA ALA A 396 0.61 5.88 -10.15
C ALA A 396 -0.79 5.40 -10.59
N PRO A 397 -0.98 4.14 -11.07
CA PRO A 397 -2.31 3.62 -11.40
C PRO A 397 -3.26 3.63 -10.21
N GLU A 398 -2.79 3.20 -9.03
CA GLU A 398 -3.59 3.20 -7.81
C GLU A 398 -3.91 4.61 -7.32
N ILE A 399 -2.97 5.56 -7.42
CA ILE A 399 -3.22 6.97 -7.08
C ILE A 399 -4.34 7.53 -7.97
N ARG A 400 -4.27 7.33 -9.30
CA ARG A 400 -5.32 7.78 -10.22
C ARG A 400 -6.66 7.12 -9.94
N LEU A 401 -6.66 5.80 -9.74
CA LEU A 401 -7.87 5.02 -9.46
C LEU A 401 -8.55 5.48 -8.16
N ASN A 402 -7.81 5.59 -7.06
CA ASN A 402 -8.40 6.00 -5.78
C ASN A 402 -8.81 7.48 -5.80
N SER A 403 -8.10 8.34 -6.53
CA SER A 403 -8.51 9.73 -6.73
C SER A 403 -9.82 9.83 -7.51
N ARG A 404 -9.95 9.08 -8.61
CA ARG A 404 -11.18 8.94 -9.41
C ARG A 404 -12.36 8.48 -8.55
N PHE A 405 -12.16 7.45 -7.74
CA PHE A 405 -13.18 7.00 -6.79
C PHE A 405 -13.59 8.12 -5.83
N CYS A 406 -12.64 8.84 -5.23
CA CYS A 406 -12.96 9.94 -4.32
C CYS A 406 -13.76 11.04 -5.04
N LEU A 407 -13.38 11.43 -6.25
CA LEU A 407 -14.09 12.44 -7.06
C LEU A 407 -15.50 12.00 -7.44
N SER A 408 -15.67 10.76 -7.89
CA SER A 408 -16.98 10.18 -8.20
C SER A 408 -17.91 10.21 -6.99
N TRP A 409 -17.40 9.83 -5.80
CA TRP A 409 -18.17 9.91 -4.56
C TRP A 409 -18.52 11.34 -4.16
N ILE A 410 -17.58 12.28 -4.30
CA ILE A 410 -17.84 13.70 -4.05
C ILE A 410 -18.92 14.21 -4.99
N GLN A 411 -18.81 13.93 -6.29
CA GLN A 411 -19.78 14.30 -7.31
C GLN A 411 -21.18 13.74 -7.02
N GLN A 412 -21.29 12.46 -6.62
CA GLN A 412 -22.56 11.80 -6.31
C GLN A 412 -23.31 12.40 -5.12
N HIS A 413 -22.61 13.13 -4.26
CA HIS A 413 -23.16 13.76 -3.07
C HIS A 413 -22.87 15.26 -2.99
N ALA A 414 -22.46 15.85 -4.11
CA ALA A 414 -22.06 17.24 -4.18
C ALA A 414 -23.27 18.14 -3.93
N ASP A 415 -23.08 19.18 -3.12
CA ASP A 415 -23.97 20.32 -3.15
C ASP A 415 -23.66 21.23 -4.36
N TYR A 416 -24.46 22.27 -4.53
CA TYR A 416 -24.32 23.20 -5.64
C TYR A 416 -22.93 23.87 -5.69
N GLN A 417 -22.38 24.26 -4.54
CA GLN A 417 -21.07 24.91 -4.48
C GLN A 417 -19.95 23.93 -4.88
N THR A 418 -20.05 22.68 -4.43
CA THR A 418 -19.14 21.60 -4.81
C THR A 418 -19.18 21.34 -6.31
N LEU A 419 -20.37 21.34 -6.93
CA LEU A 419 -20.52 21.19 -8.38
C LEU A 419 -19.85 22.34 -9.15
N ILE A 420 -20.01 23.59 -8.73
CA ILE A 420 -19.33 24.75 -9.35
C ILE A 420 -17.81 24.56 -9.32
N ILE A 421 -17.26 24.08 -8.20
CA ILE A 421 -15.82 23.85 -8.07
C ILE A 421 -15.36 22.76 -9.03
N LEU A 422 -16.11 21.67 -9.18
CA LEU A 422 -15.80 20.62 -10.16
C LEU A 422 -15.78 21.17 -11.61
N ILE A 423 -16.73 22.04 -11.96
CA ILE A 423 -16.82 22.67 -13.30
C ILE A 423 -15.62 23.58 -13.55
N ASN A 424 -15.32 24.45 -12.57
CA ASN A 424 -14.22 25.41 -12.68
C ASN A 424 -12.84 24.74 -12.73
N GLU A 425 -12.68 23.57 -12.10
CA GLU A 425 -11.43 22.80 -12.11
C GLU A 425 -11.34 21.81 -13.30
N ASN A 426 -12.20 21.96 -14.33
CA ASN A 426 -12.22 21.13 -15.54
C ASN A 426 -12.32 19.62 -15.24
N TYR A 427 -13.22 19.25 -14.32
CA TYR A 427 -13.41 17.85 -13.93
C TYR A 427 -13.89 16.98 -15.09
N VAL A 428 -14.81 17.48 -15.94
CA VAL A 428 -15.31 16.73 -17.10
C VAL A 428 -14.21 16.50 -18.13
N GLY A 429 -13.46 17.55 -18.48
CA GLY A 429 -12.31 17.41 -19.38
C GLY A 429 -11.26 16.43 -18.85
N THR A 430 -11.03 16.43 -17.52
CA THR A 430 -10.15 15.45 -16.87
C THR A 430 -10.63 14.01 -17.04
N MET A 431 -11.93 13.74 -16.89
CA MET A 431 -12.49 12.39 -17.13
C MET A 431 -12.36 11.98 -18.60
N THR A 432 -12.63 12.89 -19.52
CA THR A 432 -12.46 12.68 -20.97
C THR A 432 -11.03 12.29 -21.31
N ASN A 433 -10.06 13.07 -20.84
CA ASN A 433 -8.64 12.82 -21.07
C ASN A 433 -8.23 11.43 -20.54
N ALA A 434 -8.77 11.00 -19.41
CA ALA A 434 -8.55 9.65 -18.89
C ALA A 434 -9.14 8.55 -19.79
N ILE A 435 -10.34 8.76 -20.39
CA ILE A 435 -10.94 7.80 -21.34
C ILE A 435 -10.05 7.62 -22.58
N SER A 436 -9.48 8.71 -23.11
CA SER A 436 -8.57 8.68 -24.26
C SER A 436 -7.27 7.93 -23.94
N ASN A 437 -6.67 8.19 -22.78
CA ASN A 437 -5.38 7.62 -22.40
C ASN A 437 -5.45 6.18 -21.85
N ASP A 438 -6.60 5.76 -21.30
CA ASP A 438 -6.80 4.38 -20.83
C ASP A 438 -6.99 3.38 -22.01
N TYR A 439 -6.83 3.84 -23.27
CA TYR A 439 -6.85 3.00 -24.48
C TYR A 439 -5.49 2.30 -24.70
N GLY A 440 -5.37 1.04 -24.29
CA GLY A 440 -4.23 0.20 -24.68
C GLY A 440 -3.81 -0.90 -23.71
N HIS A 441 -4.27 -0.87 -22.45
CA HIS A 441 -3.83 -1.83 -21.42
C HIS A 441 -4.98 -2.66 -20.84
N GLU A 442 -5.08 -3.93 -21.27
CA GLU A 442 -5.70 -5.08 -20.59
C GLU A 442 -7.17 -4.99 -20.11
N GLN A 443 -7.73 -6.12 -19.63
CA GLN A 443 -9.14 -6.29 -19.25
C GLN A 443 -9.65 -5.30 -18.18
N ASN A 444 -8.78 -4.83 -17.28
CA ASN A 444 -9.10 -3.86 -16.24
C ASN A 444 -9.41 -2.45 -16.78
N SER A 445 -8.99 -2.14 -18.02
CA SER A 445 -9.36 -0.87 -18.68
C SER A 445 -10.87 -0.75 -18.89
N ASN A 446 -11.58 -1.85 -19.17
CA ASN A 446 -13.00 -1.79 -19.49
C ASN A 446 -13.87 -1.37 -18.29
N ILE A 447 -13.53 -1.85 -17.09
CA ILE A 447 -14.26 -1.45 -15.87
C ILE A 447 -13.98 0.02 -15.55
N GLN A 448 -12.73 0.44 -15.70
CA GLN A 448 -12.31 1.81 -15.46
C GLN A 448 -12.94 2.80 -16.45
N VAL A 449 -13.00 2.44 -17.74
CA VAL A 449 -13.68 3.23 -18.78
C VAL A 449 -15.18 3.30 -18.51
N LEU A 450 -15.81 2.17 -18.13
CA LEU A 450 -17.22 2.17 -17.80
C LEU A 450 -17.52 3.09 -16.61
N ASP A 451 -16.69 3.05 -15.56
CA ASP A 451 -16.83 3.94 -14.39
C ASP A 451 -16.71 5.42 -14.78
N LEU A 452 -15.74 5.78 -15.62
CA LEU A 452 -15.60 7.15 -16.14
C LEU A 452 -16.84 7.61 -16.92
N ILE A 453 -17.32 6.79 -17.85
CA ILE A 453 -18.50 7.11 -18.67
C ILE A 453 -19.74 7.24 -17.76
N SER A 454 -19.90 6.36 -16.77
CA SER A 454 -20.96 6.45 -15.77
C SER A 454 -20.86 7.75 -14.95
N ASN A 455 -19.66 8.17 -14.57
CA ASN A 455 -19.45 9.43 -13.84
C ASN A 455 -19.80 10.65 -14.70
N ILE A 456 -19.41 10.69 -15.98
CA ILE A 456 -19.82 11.75 -16.92
C ILE A 456 -21.35 11.77 -17.07
N HIS A 457 -21.98 10.61 -17.32
CA HIS A 457 -23.44 10.52 -17.42
C HIS A 457 -24.15 11.09 -16.19
N TYR A 458 -23.73 10.65 -15.00
CA TYR A 458 -24.32 11.09 -13.75
C TYR A 458 -24.10 12.60 -13.54
N PHE A 459 -22.93 13.13 -13.91
CA PHE A 459 -22.60 14.55 -13.81
C PHE A 459 -23.61 15.42 -14.57
N PHE A 460 -23.81 15.12 -15.87
CA PHE A 460 -24.76 15.86 -16.70
C PHE A 460 -26.22 15.61 -16.30
N THR A 461 -26.53 14.41 -15.78
CA THR A 461 -27.87 14.12 -15.25
C THR A 461 -28.18 14.98 -14.04
N VAL A 462 -27.26 15.12 -13.08
CA VAL A 462 -27.45 15.99 -11.90
C VAL A 462 -27.57 17.45 -12.32
N LEU A 463 -26.72 17.93 -13.24
CA LEU A 463 -26.86 19.30 -13.76
C LEU A 463 -28.24 19.55 -14.37
N HIS A 464 -28.78 18.57 -15.11
CA HIS A 464 -30.10 18.65 -15.71
C HIS A 464 -31.24 18.51 -14.69
N GLU A 465 -31.14 17.58 -13.73
CA GLU A 465 -32.15 17.39 -12.68
C GLU A 465 -32.22 18.58 -11.72
N GLU A 466 -31.10 19.22 -11.37
CA GLU A 466 -31.08 20.47 -10.61
C GLU A 466 -31.74 21.62 -11.39
N ILE A 467 -31.57 21.65 -12.73
CA ILE A 467 -32.30 22.57 -13.61
C ILE A 467 -33.82 22.30 -13.58
N GLN A 468 -34.26 21.04 -13.56
CA GLN A 468 -35.68 20.68 -13.68
C GLN A 468 -36.44 20.59 -12.35
N SER A 469 -35.83 20.07 -11.28
CA SER A 469 -36.44 19.84 -9.96
C SER A 469 -36.80 21.14 -9.22
N ASN A 470 -36.07 22.22 -9.52
CA ASN A 470 -36.40 23.59 -9.13
C ASN A 470 -37.78 24.06 -9.62
N LYS A 471 -38.36 23.41 -10.64
CA LYS A 471 -39.73 23.71 -11.08
C LYS A 471 -40.81 23.15 -10.14
N LYS A 472 -40.48 22.17 -9.28
CA LYS A 472 -41.47 21.43 -8.47
C LYS A 472 -41.27 21.54 -6.95
N ASN A 473 -40.04 21.74 -6.45
CA ASN A 473 -39.76 21.82 -5.01
C ASN A 473 -39.23 23.22 -4.60
N LYS A 474 -40.08 24.03 -3.96
CA LYS A 474 -39.72 25.37 -3.45
C LYS A 474 -38.61 25.40 -2.38
N LYS A 475 -38.20 24.25 -1.84
CA LYS A 475 -37.11 24.16 -0.84
C LYS A 475 -35.70 24.33 -1.43
N PHE A 476 -35.53 24.15 -2.75
CA PHE A 476 -34.23 24.30 -3.44
C PHE A 476 -34.20 25.45 -4.44
N ALA A 477 -35.25 26.29 -4.48
CA ALA A 477 -35.49 27.38 -5.45
C ALA A 477 -34.44 28.51 -5.49
N PHE A 478 -33.30 28.38 -4.81
CA PHE A 478 -32.23 29.37 -4.74
C PHE A 478 -31.03 29.09 -5.64
N PHE A 479 -31.02 27.94 -6.33
CA PHE A 479 -29.86 27.55 -7.13
C PHE A 479 -30.32 27.23 -8.54
N LEU A 480 -30.44 28.24 -9.41
CA LEU A 480 -30.30 27.95 -10.83
C LEU A 480 -28.86 27.43 -11.01
N PRO A 481 -28.62 26.21 -11.51
CA PRO A 481 -27.41 25.98 -12.29
C PRO A 481 -27.41 27.06 -13.34
N ASP A 482 -26.49 28.03 -13.16
CA ASP A 482 -26.33 29.09 -14.12
C ASP A 482 -26.19 28.39 -15.45
N VAL A 483 -27.05 28.74 -16.41
CA VAL A 483 -27.08 28.12 -17.74
C VAL A 483 -25.64 28.12 -18.33
N VAL A 484 -24.86 29.11 -17.92
CA VAL A 484 -23.41 29.25 -18.09
C VAL A 484 -22.60 28.01 -17.68
N PHE A 485 -22.80 27.43 -16.50
CA PHE A 485 -22.00 26.30 -16.01
C PHE A 485 -22.29 24.99 -16.74
N ALA A 486 -23.55 24.80 -17.12
CA ALA A 486 -23.99 23.67 -17.93
C ALA A 486 -23.30 23.75 -19.31
N LYS A 487 -23.35 24.93 -19.93
CA LYS A 487 -22.68 25.24 -21.19
C LYS A 487 -21.15 25.10 -21.10
N GLN A 488 -20.54 25.60 -20.03
CA GLN A 488 -19.09 25.47 -19.80
C GLN A 488 -18.66 24.00 -19.72
N SER A 489 -19.45 23.14 -19.08
CA SER A 489 -19.14 21.71 -18.99
C SER A 489 -19.29 21.01 -20.34
N GLU A 490 -20.24 21.45 -21.17
CA GLU A 490 -20.42 20.99 -22.55
C GLU A 490 -19.25 21.43 -23.44
N GLU A 491 -18.86 22.70 -23.38
CA GLU A 491 -17.70 23.23 -24.08
C GLU A 491 -16.43 22.46 -23.68
N GLN A 492 -16.22 22.18 -22.39
CA GLN A 492 -15.10 21.36 -21.91
C GLN A 492 -15.08 19.94 -22.50
N ILE A 493 -16.22 19.24 -22.55
CA ILE A 493 -16.25 17.87 -23.09
C ILE A 493 -16.06 17.87 -24.61
N GLU A 494 -16.53 18.89 -25.32
CA GLU A 494 -16.34 19.04 -26.76
C GLU A 494 -14.88 19.40 -27.10
N GLU A 495 -14.29 20.39 -26.41
CA GLU A 495 -12.90 20.83 -26.64
C GLU A 495 -11.87 19.72 -26.42
N GLU A 496 -12.10 18.84 -25.45
CA GLU A 496 -11.23 17.69 -25.15
C GLU A 496 -11.54 16.45 -26.02
N GLY A 497 -12.46 16.55 -27.00
CA GLY A 497 -12.85 15.44 -27.87
C GLY A 497 -13.60 14.31 -27.17
N GLY A 498 -14.25 14.61 -26.04
CA GLY A 498 -14.86 13.60 -25.18
C GLY A 498 -16.14 13.00 -25.75
N ILE A 499 -16.86 13.75 -26.56
CA ILE A 499 -18.04 13.23 -27.28
C ILE A 499 -17.59 12.15 -28.26
N GLU A 500 -16.53 12.41 -29.03
CA GLU A 500 -15.93 11.49 -29.97
C GLU A 500 -15.41 10.24 -29.27
N GLU A 501 -14.74 10.39 -28.12
CA GLU A 501 -14.22 9.27 -27.35
C GLU A 501 -15.34 8.38 -26.81
N VAL A 502 -16.41 8.96 -26.25
CA VAL A 502 -17.59 8.22 -25.78
C VAL A 502 -18.31 7.55 -26.95
N GLU A 503 -18.43 8.21 -28.10
CA GLU A 503 -19.02 7.64 -29.31
C GLU A 503 -18.18 6.46 -29.85
N LEU A 504 -16.86 6.60 -29.89
CA LEU A 504 -15.94 5.53 -30.27
C LEU A 504 -16.13 4.29 -29.38
N ARG A 505 -16.38 4.47 -28.07
CA ARG A 505 -16.69 3.35 -27.15
C ARG A 505 -18.06 2.73 -27.40
N THR A 506 -19.04 3.51 -27.85
CA THR A 506 -20.35 3.00 -28.28
C THR A 506 -20.22 2.04 -29.47
N ASN A 507 -19.35 2.38 -30.41
CA ASN A 507 -19.22 1.63 -31.66
C ASN A 507 -18.27 0.42 -31.55
N LYS A 508 -17.17 0.55 -30.79
CA LYS A 508 -16.10 -0.46 -30.70
C LYS A 508 -16.09 -1.31 -29.42
N GLY A 509 -16.92 -1.00 -28.42
CA GLY A 509 -16.91 -1.70 -27.13
C GLY A 509 -17.32 -3.17 -27.26
N ASN A 510 -16.49 -4.10 -26.79
CA ASN A 510 -16.79 -5.54 -26.78
C ASN A 510 -17.88 -5.96 -25.77
N LYS A 511 -18.42 -5.03 -24.97
CA LYS A 511 -19.41 -5.30 -23.92
C LYS A 511 -20.66 -4.43 -24.10
N ASP A 512 -21.82 -5.05 -24.13
CA ASP A 512 -23.12 -4.38 -24.28
C ASP A 512 -23.36 -3.29 -23.23
N GLN A 513 -22.81 -3.47 -22.03
CA GLN A 513 -22.90 -2.50 -20.95
C GLN A 513 -22.21 -1.17 -21.28
N ILE A 514 -21.01 -1.21 -21.88
CA ILE A 514 -20.28 0.00 -22.27
C ILE A 514 -21.05 0.73 -23.36
N LYS A 515 -21.60 0.02 -24.35
CA LYS A 515 -22.41 0.62 -25.41
C LYS A 515 -23.64 1.32 -24.86
N LYS A 516 -24.39 0.64 -23.99
CA LYS A 516 -25.58 1.19 -23.35
C LYS A 516 -25.25 2.45 -22.54
N GLN A 517 -24.21 2.39 -21.70
CA GLN A 517 -23.82 3.51 -20.84
C GLN A 517 -23.33 4.70 -21.67
N SER A 518 -22.57 4.44 -22.74
CA SER A 518 -22.08 5.49 -23.65
C SER A 518 -23.23 6.19 -24.37
N ALA A 519 -24.23 5.44 -24.86
CA ALA A 519 -25.44 6.02 -25.46
C ALA A 519 -26.25 6.88 -24.47
N GLN A 520 -26.39 6.43 -23.22
CA GLN A 520 -27.04 7.21 -22.16
C GLN A 520 -26.28 8.51 -21.85
N THR A 521 -24.94 8.42 -21.83
CA THR A 521 -24.06 9.57 -21.61
C THR A 521 -24.24 10.62 -22.71
N MET A 522 -24.16 10.20 -23.98
CA MET A 522 -24.38 11.08 -25.14
C MET A 522 -25.75 11.75 -25.08
N ASN A 523 -26.80 11.01 -24.75
CA ASN A 523 -28.14 11.57 -24.62
C ASN A 523 -28.23 12.59 -23.47
N SER A 524 -27.51 12.38 -22.37
CA SER A 524 -27.54 13.31 -21.23
C SER A 524 -26.84 14.62 -21.55
N VAL A 525 -25.71 14.56 -22.26
CA VAL A 525 -25.01 15.74 -22.78
C VAL A 525 -25.91 16.50 -23.78
N ARG A 526 -26.50 15.80 -24.76
CA ARG A 526 -27.36 16.41 -25.78
C ARG A 526 -28.69 16.98 -25.25
N ASN A 527 -29.31 16.32 -24.29
CA ASN A 527 -30.57 16.80 -23.70
C ASN A 527 -30.35 18.12 -22.95
N LEU A 528 -29.20 18.29 -22.30
CA LEU A 528 -28.81 19.53 -21.65
C LEU A 528 -28.69 20.68 -22.67
N TYR A 529 -28.13 20.41 -23.85
CA TYR A 529 -28.07 21.37 -24.96
C TYR A 529 -29.46 21.78 -25.50
N LEU A 530 -30.37 20.82 -25.67
CA LEU A 530 -31.74 21.10 -26.13
C LEU A 530 -32.54 21.92 -25.11
N ASP A 531 -32.43 21.58 -23.82
CA ASP A 531 -33.04 22.34 -22.73
C ASP A 531 -32.44 23.76 -22.62
N TYR A 532 -31.15 23.93 -22.90
CA TYR A 532 -30.50 25.24 -23.04
C TYR A 532 -31.13 26.06 -24.17
N LEU A 533 -31.21 25.50 -25.38
CA LEU A 533 -31.76 26.23 -26.55
C LEU A 533 -33.21 26.67 -26.32
N ASN A 534 -34.02 25.82 -25.69
CA ASN A 534 -35.41 26.13 -25.37
C ASN A 534 -35.58 27.22 -24.29
N LYS A 535 -34.54 27.54 -23.51
CA LYS A 535 -34.57 28.62 -22.51
C LYS A 535 -34.11 29.98 -23.05
N VAL A 536 -33.26 29.96 -24.09
CA VAL A 536 -32.71 31.18 -24.70
C VAL A 536 -33.68 31.78 -25.73
N GLN A 537 -34.56 30.95 -26.30
CA GLN A 537 -35.71 31.36 -27.13
C GLN A 537 -36.88 31.81 -26.25
#